data_AF-A0A3S1U2R3-F1
#
_entry.id   AF-A0A3S1U2R3-F1
#
_cell.length_a   1.000
_cell.length_b   1.000
_cell.length_c   1.000
_cell.angle_alpha   90.00
_cell.angle_beta   90.00
_cell.angle_gamma   90.00
#
_symmetry.space_group_name_H-M   'P 1'
#
loop_
_entity.id
_entity.type
_entity.pdbx_description
1 polymer ?
#
loop_
_entity_poly.entity_id
_entity_poly.type
_entity_poly.pdbx_seq_one_letter_code
_entity_poly.pdbx_strand_id
1 'polypeptide(L)' 'MNALPANPPDENHAALLGRLGSRSVVFVGLMGAGKTAIGRKVATMLALPFIDSDQEIESVSRMTVPELFERYGETEF' A
#
# COMPACT_ATOMS: atom_id res chain seq x y z
N MET A 1 34.39 5.89 15.63
CA MET A 1 33.54 5.36 14.54
C MET A 1 32.11 5.58 14.96
N ASN A 2 31.53 6.74 14.64
CA ASN A 2 30.12 7.00 14.93
C ASN A 2 29.42 7.25 13.59
N ALA A 3 28.54 6.32 13.20
CA ALA A 3 27.62 6.55 12.11
C ALA A 3 26.73 7.74 12.48
N LEU A 4 26.65 8.75 11.60
CA LEU A 4 25.63 9.79 11.72
C LEU A 4 24.25 9.15 11.51
N PRO A 5 23.23 9.51 12.31
CA PRO A 5 21.86 9.08 12.03
C PRO A 5 21.41 9.62 10.66
N ALA A 6 20.56 8.84 9.99
CA ALA A 6 19.91 9.18 8.72
C ALA A 6 19.37 10.62 8.77
N ASN A 7 19.59 11.36 7.68
CA ASN A 7 19.16 12.75 7.51
C ASN A 7 17.76 13.00 8.09
N PRO A 8 17.52 14.16 8.73
CA PRO A 8 16.17 14.57 9.10
C PRO A 8 15.26 14.52 7.85
N PRO A 9 13.97 14.23 7.99
CA PRO A 9 13.05 14.25 6.86
C PRO A 9 13.16 15.61 6.19
N ASP A 10 13.53 15.60 4.92
CA ASP A 10 13.60 16.77 4.05
C ASP A 10 12.35 17.65 4.28
N GLU A 11 12.47 18.96 4.39
CA GLU A 11 11.36 19.86 4.78
C GLU A 11 10.09 19.63 3.93
N ASN A 12 10.31 19.26 2.67
CA ASN A 12 9.29 18.85 1.71
C ASN A 12 8.51 17.59 2.11
N HIS A 13 9.17 16.63 2.75
CA HIS A 13 8.57 15.37 3.20
C HIS A 13 7.63 15.60 4.39
N ALA A 14 8.07 16.37 5.39
CA ALA A 14 7.23 16.70 6.55
C ALA A 14 5.98 17.50 6.12
N ALA A 15 6.16 18.48 5.23
CA ALA A 15 5.05 19.24 4.66
C ALA A 15 4.08 18.36 3.85
N LEU A 16 4.59 17.40 3.06
CA LEU A 16 3.75 16.45 2.32
C LEU A 16 2.91 15.58 3.26
N LEU A 17 3.51 15.00 4.30
CA LEU A 17 2.80 14.18 5.28
C LEU A 17 1.77 15.00 6.06
N GLY A 18 2.12 16.24 6.45
CA GLY A 18 1.19 17.16 7.08
C GLY A 18 0.00 17.50 6.17
N ARG A 19 0.26 17.68 4.87
CA ARG A 19 -0.81 17.83 3.88
C ARG A 19 -1.64 16.56 3.76
N LEU A 20 -1.03 15.38 3.65
CA LEU A 20 -1.74 14.10 3.50
C LEU A 20 -2.70 13.84 4.68
N GLY A 21 -2.27 14.13 5.91
CA GLY A 21 -3.06 13.89 7.11
C GLY A 21 -3.35 12.41 7.30
N SER A 22 -4.59 12.06 7.67
CA SER A 22 -5.03 10.67 7.89
C SER A 22 -5.56 9.97 6.62
N ARG A 23 -5.32 10.52 5.44
CA ARG A 23 -5.86 9.98 4.18
C ARG A 23 -4.96 8.89 3.63
N SER A 24 -5.59 7.85 3.10
CA SER A 24 -4.89 6.78 2.39
C SER A 24 -4.48 7.23 0.99
N VAL A 25 -3.31 6.76 0.54
CA VAL A 25 -2.90 6.82 -0.87
C VAL A 25 -3.23 5.49 -1.51
N VAL A 26 -4.08 5.49 -2.53
CA VAL A 26 -4.56 4.26 -3.19
C VAL A 26 -4.03 4.21 -4.63
N PHE A 27 -3.43 3.09 -5.00
CA PHE A 27 -2.94 2.84 -6.35
C PHE A 27 -3.95 1.99 -7.11
N VAL A 28 -4.58 2.55 -8.15
CA VAL A 28 -5.63 1.90 -8.95
C VAL A 28 -5.13 1.66 -10.38
N GLY A 29 -5.58 0.57 -11.00
CA GLY A 29 -5.23 0.20 -12.38
C GLY A 29 -5.37 -1.30 -12.63
N LEU A 30 -5.13 -1.73 -13.87
CA LEU A 30 -5.25 -3.14 -14.28
C LEU A 30 -4.29 -4.07 -13.52
N MET A 31 -4.59 -5.36 -13.50
CA MET A 31 -3.67 -6.40 -13.01
C MET A 31 -2.35 -6.35 -13.80
N GLY A 32 -1.21 -6.55 -13.14
CA GLY A 32 0.11 -6.49 -13.78
C GLY A 32 0.64 -5.08 -14.07
N ALA A 33 -0.14 -4.01 -13.83
CA ALA A 33 0.31 -2.62 -14.03
C ALA A 33 1.42 -2.15 -13.05
N GLY A 34 1.91 -3.02 -12.16
CA GLY A 34 2.99 -2.73 -11.22
C GLY A 34 2.58 -2.01 -9.94
N LYS A 35 1.29 -1.97 -9.60
CA LYS A 35 0.72 -1.25 -8.45
C LYS A 35 1.38 -1.64 -7.11
N THR A 36 1.54 -2.94 -6.85
CA THR A 36 2.23 -3.43 -5.65
C THR A 36 3.70 -3.00 -5.60
N ALA A 37 4.39 -2.99 -6.75
CA ALA A 37 5.79 -2.60 -6.83
C ALA A 37 5.98 -1.10 -6.56
N ILE A 38 5.17 -0.23 -7.16
CA ILE A 38 5.25 1.22 -6.90
C ILE A 38 4.77 1.57 -5.50
N GLY A 39 3.69 0.93 -5.02
CA GLY A 39 3.14 1.18 -3.69
C GLY A 39 4.13 0.86 -2.58
N ARG A 40 4.86 -0.27 -2.65
CA ARG A 40 5.93 -0.59 -1.69
C ARG A 40 7.05 0.45 -1.70
N LYS A 41 7.46 0.94 -2.88
CA LYS A 41 8.48 1.99 -2.99
C LYS A 41 8.01 3.29 -2.35
N VAL A 42 6.80 3.74 -2.67
CA VAL A 42 6.22 4.97 -2.11
C VAL A 42 6.04 4.86 -0.60
N ALA A 43 5.53 3.74 -0.10
CA ALA A 43 5.37 3.49 1.33
C ALA A 43 6.72 3.57 2.08
N THR A 44 7.77 2.93 1.56
CA THR A 44 9.12 3.03 2.11
C THR A 44 9.65 4.47 2.08
N MET A 45 9.47 5.18 0.96
CA MET A 45 9.92 6.57 0.82
C MET A 45 9.21 7.51 1.80
N LEU A 46 7.94 7.26 2.09
CA LEU A 46 7.12 8.08 2.98
C LEU A 46 7.10 7.60 4.43
N ALA A 47 7.82 6.52 4.75
CA ALA A 47 7.75 5.80 6.03
C ALA A 47 6.30 5.48 6.46
N LEU A 48 5.45 5.11 5.51
CA LEU A 48 4.05 4.72 5.71
C LEU A 48 3.89 3.20 5.63
N PRO A 49 2.86 2.62 6.29
CA PRO A 49 2.52 1.23 6.08
C PRO A 49 2.06 0.99 4.64
N PHE A 50 2.41 -0.18 4.09
CA PHE A 50 1.88 -0.67 2.82
C PHE A 50 0.88 -1.79 3.10
N ILE A 51 -0.31 -1.68 2.51
CA ILE A 51 -1.38 -2.67 2.60
C ILE A 51 -1.74 -3.09 1.17
N ASP A 52 -1.81 -4.39 0.92
CA ASP A 52 -2.29 -4.96 -0.34
C ASP A 52 -3.76 -5.40 -0.15
N SER A 53 -4.68 -4.81 -0.91
CA SER A 53 -6.13 -5.04 -0.73
C SER A 53 -6.51 -6.49 -0.91
N ASP A 54 -5.89 -7.17 -1.88
CA ASP A 54 -6.24 -8.55 -2.19
C ASP A 54 -5.82 -9.45 -1.03
N GLN A 55 -4.63 -9.21 -0.44
CA GLN A 55 -4.15 -9.94 0.73
C GLN A 55 -5.04 -9.72 1.96
N GLU A 56 -5.53 -8.50 2.19
CA GLU A 56 -6.46 -8.22 3.28
C GLU A 56 -7.81 -8.92 3.09
N ILE A 57 -8.34 -8.92 1.86
CA ILE A 57 -9.58 -9.63 1.53
C ILE A 57 -9.40 -11.14 1.81
N GLU A 58 -8.28 -11.73 1.39
CA GLU A 58 -8.01 -13.15 1.64
C GLU A 58 -7.89 -13.47 3.13
N SER A 59 -7.21 -12.61 3.89
CA SER A 59 -7.02 -12.75 5.33
C SER A 59 -8.35 -12.75 6.09
N VAL A 60 -9.25 -11.81 5.75
CA VAL A 60 -10.56 -11.67 6.41
C VAL A 60 -11.53 -12.76 5.97
N SER A 61 -11.56 -13.11 4.68
CA SER A 61 -12.48 -14.11 4.14
C SER A 61 -12.05 -15.55 4.43
N ARG A 62 -10.77 -15.79 4.75
CA ARG A 62 -10.14 -17.12 4.86
C ARG A 62 -10.27 -17.94 3.57
N MET A 63 -10.35 -17.25 2.43
CA MET A 63 -10.42 -17.81 1.09
C MET A 63 -9.46 -17.00 0.20
N THR A 64 -8.84 -17.65 -0.77
CA THR A 64 -8.07 -16.93 -1.78
C THR A 64 -9.00 -16.14 -2.71
N VAL A 65 -8.49 -15.08 -3.36
CA VAL A 65 -9.26 -14.32 -4.34
C VAL A 65 -9.86 -15.24 -5.42
N PRO A 66 -9.10 -16.17 -6.05
CA PRO A 66 -9.67 -17.12 -7.01
C PRO A 66 -10.82 -17.97 -6.45
N GLU A 67 -10.74 -18.44 -5.19
CA GLU A 67 -11.80 -19.21 -4.55
C GLU A 67 -13.06 -18.35 -4.30
N LEU A 68 -12.90 -17.06 -3.98
CA LEU A 68 -14.02 -16.13 -3.83
C LEU A 68 -14.74 -15.93 -5.16
N PHE A 69 -14.01 -15.72 -6.25
CA PHE A 69 -14.57 -15.62 -7.60
C PHE A 69 -15.31 -16.90 -8.01
N GLU A 70 -14.72 -18.08 -7.78
CA GLU A 70 -15.35 -19.36 -8.14
C GLU A 70 -16.65 -19.60 -7.36
N ARG A 71 -16.68 -19.20 -6.08
CA ARG A 71 -17.81 -19.48 -5.19
C ARG A 71 -18.95 -18.47 -5.30
N TYR A 72 -18.63 -17.19 -5.52
CA TYR A 72 -19.61 -16.09 -5.43
C TYR A 72 -19.72 -15.28 -6.72
N GLY A 73 -18.79 -15.43 -7.67
CA GLY A 73 -18.74 -14.67 -8.90
C GLY A 73 -18.21 -13.24 -8.72
N GLU A 74 -17.90 -12.58 -9.84
CA GLU A 74 -17.30 -11.24 -9.88
C GLU A 74 -18.23 -10.13 -9.37
N THR A 75 -19.56 -10.34 -9.32
CA THR A 75 -20.47 -9.31 -8.79
C THR A 75 -20.35 -9.12 -7.28
N GLU A 76 -19.93 -10.16 -6.57
CA GLU A 76 -19.77 -10.15 -5.11
C GLU A 76 -18.32 -9.85 -4.68
N PHE A 77 -17.36 -9.88 -5.60
CA PHE A 77 -15.96 -9.51 -5.38
C PHE A 77 -15.69 -8.07 -5.83
#